data_AF-A0A1W9Q0U0-F1
#
_entry.id   AF-A0A1W9Q0U0-F1
#
_cell.length_a   1.000
_cell.length_b   1.000
_cell.length_c   1.000
_cell.angle_alpha   90.00
_cell.angle_beta   90.00
_cell.angle_gamma   90.00
#
_symmetry.space_group_name_H-M   'P 1'
#
loop_
_entity.id
_entity.type
_entity.pdbx_description
1 polymer ?
#
loop_
_entity_poly.entity_id
_entity_poly.type
_entity_poly.pdbx_seq_one_letter_code
_entity_poly.pdbx_strand_id
1 'polypeptide(L)'
;MKSKIHPPSPRFLLIAGTLLLLLLIQIAGLSSNIITPIERLDYAARDTAMRLRGVQEPDERIIIVAIDDFSFNWTGYQWPWPRAYLAEIVTWLNNAGAQVIGLDVFLFEADPDPEGDAALTNALAQSSTSVNVIQKYTDQQNVISLRLPLSGYRDVLDGLGITPVQLDNDAIARSVLAYDNYLGQTYYNWAFEIARLYQNAASPTHATSNNLTFNEEHIPLQNNLFLINFHGPAGTYPTYSAAQVALGDYPSELFRGKIVLIGATSVTLQDIYPTPFSSRVQTPGVEIVANAVDNILHASYLQTTPPWVNLLLIIAAAFLARLILRSTRPSLIIGMMSVAMLLYAGVYYAAFIQKGLYLPFIGPELMLFLGVVLPTLEQAVSQEIEKRRVKNLFTRFISPEMVDQIIATQDIASLNKRADLTILFSDIRGFTTLSEKLTPDGVVALLNPYLDVMTKVVHKHGGTVDKYEGDAILAFFGEPVPHEDHALRAARAALDMRLALVKLTDDWAEAGVLPPNFIFDIGIGLNSGDVFVGLLGSEERINYTIIGDNVNLAARLQDLSKVYGWSMIISESTQEQIKNEFETEFIEAVQVKGKSEAVNIYKLIGNKDK
;
A
#
# COMPACT_ATOMS: atom_id res chain seq x y z
N MET A 1 -10.74 44.64 -11.63
CA MET A 1 -9.86 43.46 -11.66
C MET A 1 -10.42 42.38 -10.75
N LYS A 2 -11.14 41.39 -11.29
CA LYS A 2 -11.50 40.17 -10.54
C LYS A 2 -10.31 39.22 -10.64
N SER A 3 -9.64 38.91 -9.53
CA SER A 3 -8.59 37.89 -9.53
C SER A 3 -9.22 36.57 -9.93
N LYS A 4 -8.80 36.00 -11.08
CA LYS A 4 -9.12 34.62 -11.44
C LYS A 4 -8.45 33.71 -10.40
N ILE A 5 -9.19 33.36 -9.35
CA ILE A 5 -8.79 32.32 -8.40
C ILE A 5 -8.66 31.05 -9.23
N HIS A 6 -7.43 30.65 -9.54
CA HIS A 6 -7.18 29.39 -10.20
C HIS A 6 -7.59 28.28 -9.23
N PRO A 7 -8.32 27.25 -9.69
CA PRO A 7 -8.66 26.13 -8.82
C PRO A 7 -7.37 25.51 -8.25
N PRO A 8 -7.37 25.09 -6.98
CA PRO A 8 -6.20 24.45 -6.38
C PRO A 8 -5.80 23.23 -7.21
N SER A 9 -4.49 23.06 -7.42
CA SER A 9 -3.97 21.90 -8.16
C SER A 9 -4.45 20.58 -7.53
N PRO A 10 -4.74 19.53 -8.32
CA PRO A 10 -5.18 18.22 -7.80
C PRO A 10 -4.29 17.68 -6.69
N ARG A 11 -2.96 17.85 -6.82
CA ARG A 11 -1.99 17.48 -5.79
C ARG A 11 -2.21 18.16 -4.44
N PHE A 12 -2.55 19.45 -4.46
CA PHE A 12 -2.82 20.19 -3.23
C PHE A 12 -4.09 19.69 -2.54
N LEU A 13 -5.14 19.41 -3.31
CA LEU A 13 -6.39 18.86 -2.78
C LEU A 13 -6.18 17.48 -2.17
N LEU A 14 -5.37 16.62 -2.79
CA LEU A 14 -5.04 15.30 -2.24
C LEU A 14 -4.27 15.41 -0.92
N ILE A 15 -3.22 16.23 -0.86
CA ILE A 15 -2.46 16.44 0.39
C ILE A 15 -3.37 17.01 1.48
N ALA A 16 -4.18 18.03 1.16
CA ALA A 16 -5.10 18.64 2.11
C ALA A 16 -6.18 17.65 2.58
N GLY A 17 -6.69 16.80 1.69
CA GLY A 17 -7.64 15.74 2.00
C GLY A 17 -7.04 14.66 2.91
N THR A 18 -5.83 14.19 2.62
CA THR A 18 -5.10 13.24 3.47
C THR A 18 -4.81 13.83 4.84
N LEU A 19 -4.35 15.10 4.89
CA LEU A 19 -4.11 15.81 6.13
C LEU A 19 -5.39 15.91 6.96
N LEU A 20 -6.50 16.36 6.37
CA LEU A 20 -7.78 16.48 7.05
C LEU A 20 -8.27 15.12 7.59
N LEU A 21 -8.16 14.06 6.79
CA LEU A 21 -8.55 12.71 7.20
C LEU A 21 -7.75 12.24 8.41
N LEU A 22 -6.42 12.37 8.38
CA LEU A 22 -5.57 11.94 9.50
C LEU A 22 -5.80 12.78 10.75
N LEU A 23 -6.00 14.10 10.61
CA LEU A 23 -6.36 14.96 11.74
C LEU A 23 -7.72 14.57 12.34
N LEU A 24 -8.72 14.24 11.52
CA LEU A 24 -10.02 13.78 12.01
C LEU A 24 -9.91 12.44 12.74
N ILE A 25 -9.14 11.48 12.22
CA ILE A 25 -8.89 10.21 12.90
C ILE A 25 -8.20 10.47 14.26
N GLN A 26 -7.20 11.35 14.29
CA GLN A 26 -6.49 11.67 15.53
C GLN A 26 -7.39 12.36 16.56
N ILE A 27 -8.26 13.28 16.12
CA ILE A 27 -9.23 13.96 17.00
C ILE A 27 -10.26 12.95 17.53
N ALA A 28 -10.74 12.02 16.69
CA ALA A 28 -11.64 10.96 17.13
C ALA A 28 -11.00 10.07 18.19
N GLY A 29 -9.70 9.77 18.06
CA GLY A 29 -8.92 9.02 19.05
C GLY A 29 -8.65 9.74 20.37
N LEU A 30 -8.98 11.03 20.50
CA LEU A 30 -8.96 11.71 21.80
C LEU A 30 -10.13 11.28 22.70
N SER A 31 -11.18 10.68 22.12
CA SER A 31 -12.26 10.09 22.89
C SER A 31 -11.79 8.77 23.51
N SER A 32 -11.90 8.65 24.84
CA SER A 32 -11.51 7.44 25.59
C SER A 32 -12.22 6.16 25.15
N ASN A 33 -13.30 6.27 24.38
CA ASN A 33 -14.13 5.14 23.94
C ASN A 33 -13.80 4.66 22.51
N ILE A 34 -12.86 5.32 21.81
CA ILE A 34 -12.56 5.04 20.41
C ILE A 34 -11.09 4.68 20.26
N ILE A 35 -10.83 3.42 19.94
CA ILE A 35 -9.48 2.96 19.60
C ILE A 35 -9.27 3.17 18.12
N THR A 36 -8.28 3.99 17.78
CA THR A 36 -7.97 4.24 16.36
C THR A 36 -7.02 3.18 15.82
N PRO A 37 -7.08 2.85 14.51
CA PRO A 37 -6.07 1.99 13.89
C PRO A 37 -4.65 2.55 14.03
N ILE A 38 -4.49 3.88 14.06
CA ILE A 38 -3.21 4.57 14.24
C ILE A 38 -2.61 4.26 15.61
N GLU A 39 -3.41 4.34 16.67
CA GLU A 39 -2.97 4.05 18.04
C GLU A 39 -2.49 2.60 18.21
N ARG A 40 -3.20 1.62 17.62
CA ARG A 40 -2.74 0.22 17.61
C ARG A 40 -1.39 0.04 16.93
N LEU A 41 -1.18 0.72 15.81
CA LEU A 41 0.09 0.67 15.11
C LEU A 41 1.20 1.41 15.89
N ASP A 42 0.86 2.47 16.62
CA ASP A 42 1.81 3.16 17.50
C ASP A 42 2.25 2.25 18.66
N TYR A 43 1.37 1.46 19.26
CA TYR A 43 1.76 0.43 20.24
C TYR A 43 2.75 -0.58 19.64
N ALA A 44 2.47 -1.07 18.42
CA ALA A 44 3.38 -1.97 17.72
C ALA A 44 4.76 -1.33 17.44
N ALA A 45 4.79 -0.02 17.15
CA ALA A 45 6.03 0.73 16.98
C ALA A 45 6.82 0.83 18.30
N ARG A 46 6.15 1.09 19.43
CA ARG A 46 6.76 1.12 20.78
C ARG A 46 7.40 -0.22 21.13
N ASP A 47 6.68 -1.31 20.92
CA ASP A 47 7.21 -2.65 21.21
C ASP A 47 8.39 -2.98 20.32
N THR A 48 8.37 -2.54 19.06
CA THR A 48 9.47 -2.71 18.14
C THR A 48 10.69 -1.92 18.59
N ALA A 49 10.52 -0.69 19.09
CA ALA A 49 11.60 0.09 19.68
C ALA A 49 12.24 -0.64 20.88
N MET A 50 11.41 -1.22 21.77
CA MET A 50 11.88 -1.99 22.92
C MET A 50 12.70 -3.22 22.48
N ARG A 51 12.18 -4.00 21.52
CA ARG A 51 12.89 -5.17 20.97
C ARG A 51 14.18 -4.81 20.24
N LEU A 52 14.20 -3.68 19.53
CA LEU A 52 15.38 -3.18 18.83
C LEU A 52 16.45 -2.67 19.79
N ARG A 53 16.09 -2.08 20.93
CA ARG A 53 17.04 -1.78 22.00
C ARG A 53 17.69 -3.06 22.53
N GLY A 54 16.93 -4.15 22.56
CA GLY A 54 17.39 -5.43 23.07
C GLY A 54 17.34 -5.49 24.60
N VAL A 55 17.84 -6.61 25.12
CA VAL A 55 17.88 -6.90 26.56
C VAL A 55 18.88 -5.96 27.23
N GLN A 56 18.49 -5.44 28.39
CA GLN A 56 19.31 -4.66 29.30
C GLN A 56 19.59 -5.49 30.55
N GLU A 57 20.73 -5.28 31.18
CA GLU A 57 21.06 -5.95 32.44
C GLU A 57 20.09 -5.46 33.54
N PRO A 58 19.39 -6.35 34.25
CA PRO A 58 18.51 -5.97 35.35
C PRO A 58 19.31 -5.62 36.61
N ASP A 59 18.66 -4.95 37.56
CA ASP A 59 19.25 -4.73 38.89
C ASP A 59 19.48 -6.05 39.64
N GLU A 60 20.74 -6.41 39.89
CA GLU A 60 21.11 -7.61 40.64
C GLU A 60 20.61 -7.61 42.10
N ARG A 61 20.17 -6.46 42.62
CA ARG A 61 19.55 -6.33 43.96
C ARG A 61 18.12 -6.84 43.99
N ILE A 62 17.48 -7.08 42.84
CA ILE A 62 16.10 -7.58 42.74
C ILE A 62 16.14 -9.07 42.41
N ILE A 63 15.53 -9.88 43.25
CA ILE A 63 15.45 -11.33 43.11
C ILE A 63 14.00 -11.78 43.18
N ILE A 64 13.65 -12.78 42.38
CA ILE A 64 12.36 -13.45 42.42
C ILE A 64 12.51 -14.82 43.12
N VAL A 65 11.68 -15.07 44.11
CA VAL A 65 11.45 -16.40 44.69
C VAL A 65 10.17 -16.95 44.09
N ALA A 66 10.34 -17.91 43.21
CA ALA A 66 9.31 -18.40 42.32
C ALA A 66 8.41 -19.45 42.97
N ILE A 67 7.10 -19.17 42.98
CA ILE A 67 6.06 -20.18 43.12
C ILE A 67 5.90 -20.85 41.75
N ASP A 68 6.71 -21.88 41.52
CA ASP A 68 6.88 -22.58 40.24
C ASP A 68 6.35 -24.02 40.27
N ASP A 69 6.30 -24.64 39.09
CA ASP A 69 5.85 -26.03 38.93
C ASP A 69 6.77 -27.02 39.67
N PHE A 70 8.06 -26.70 39.81
CA PHE A 70 8.99 -27.50 40.61
C PHE A 70 8.54 -27.55 42.08
N SER A 71 8.23 -26.39 42.66
CA SER A 71 7.79 -26.29 44.05
C SER A 71 6.46 -27.03 44.29
N PHE A 72 5.52 -26.94 43.35
CA PHE A 72 4.28 -27.73 43.42
C PHE A 72 4.54 -29.23 43.39
N ASN A 73 5.37 -29.69 42.46
CA ASN A 73 5.69 -31.11 42.32
C ASN A 73 6.50 -31.67 43.50
N TRP A 74 7.39 -30.86 44.06
CA TRP A 74 8.23 -31.25 45.19
C TRP A 74 7.44 -31.34 46.50
N THR A 75 6.66 -30.30 46.80
CA THR A 75 5.92 -30.22 48.07
C THR A 75 4.66 -31.08 48.08
N GLY A 76 4.02 -31.26 46.92
CA GLY A 76 2.70 -31.88 46.81
C GLY A 76 1.56 -31.00 47.34
N TYR A 77 1.83 -29.75 47.73
CA TYR A 77 0.79 -28.83 48.20
C TYR A 77 -0.05 -28.28 47.04
N GLN A 78 -1.34 -28.07 47.30
CA GLN A 78 -2.22 -27.32 46.40
C GLN A 78 -2.15 -25.82 46.72
N TRP A 79 -2.50 -24.99 45.75
CA TRP A 79 -2.65 -23.56 45.97
C TRP A 79 -4.03 -23.24 46.59
N PRO A 80 -4.13 -22.30 47.55
CA PRO A 80 -3.04 -21.57 48.20
C PRO A 80 -2.20 -22.48 49.11
N TRP A 81 -0.88 -22.26 49.13
CA TRP A 81 0.02 -23.03 49.98
C TRP A 81 -0.26 -22.80 51.48
N PRO A 82 0.01 -23.80 52.35
CA PRO A 82 -0.10 -23.65 53.80
C PRO A 82 0.75 -22.47 54.30
N ARG A 83 0.21 -21.68 55.23
CA ARG A 83 0.91 -20.48 55.75
C ARG A 83 2.17 -20.86 56.53
N ALA A 84 2.21 -22.04 57.15
CA ALA A 84 3.41 -22.60 57.74
C ALA A 84 4.56 -22.76 56.73
N TYR A 85 4.27 -23.22 55.51
CA TYR A 85 5.29 -23.37 54.47
C TYR A 85 5.78 -22.02 53.94
N LEU A 86 4.89 -21.03 53.78
CA LEU A 86 5.30 -19.65 53.50
C LEU A 86 6.16 -19.07 54.63
N ALA A 87 5.85 -19.40 55.89
CA ALA A 87 6.64 -18.98 57.04
C ALA A 87 8.06 -19.56 57.02
N GLU A 88 8.25 -20.81 56.59
CA GLU A 88 9.57 -21.43 56.42
C GLU A 88 10.41 -20.66 55.39
N ILE A 89 9.82 -20.33 54.24
CA ILE A 89 10.47 -19.54 53.18
C ILE A 89 10.88 -18.16 53.71
N VAL A 90 9.94 -17.43 54.35
CA VAL A 90 10.21 -16.09 54.91
C VAL A 90 11.26 -16.14 56.00
N THR A 91 11.21 -17.12 56.90
CA THR A 91 12.19 -17.32 57.97
C THR A 91 13.58 -17.56 57.40
N TRP A 92 13.69 -18.39 56.36
CA TRP A 92 14.95 -18.63 55.68
C TRP A 92 15.51 -17.36 55.05
N LEU A 93 14.67 -16.58 54.35
CA LEU A 93 15.07 -15.31 53.73
C LEU A 93 15.52 -14.26 54.75
N ASN A 94 14.87 -14.21 55.91
CA ASN A 94 15.28 -13.37 57.03
C ASN A 94 16.66 -13.75 57.54
N ASN A 95 16.90 -15.06 57.74
CA ASN A 95 18.21 -15.56 58.14
C ASN A 95 19.30 -15.33 57.07
N ALA A 96 18.92 -15.32 55.80
CA ALA A 96 19.81 -14.98 54.69
C ALA A 96 20.10 -13.47 54.57
N GLY A 97 19.38 -12.62 55.32
CA GLY A 97 19.59 -11.18 55.37
C GLY A 97 18.92 -10.42 54.24
N ALA A 98 17.80 -10.90 53.70
CA ALA A 98 16.99 -10.14 52.76
C ALA A 98 16.58 -8.79 53.36
N GLN A 99 16.73 -7.70 52.59
CA GLN A 99 16.43 -6.35 53.06
C GLN A 99 14.94 -6.04 52.99
N VAL A 100 14.29 -6.42 51.88
CA VAL A 100 12.85 -6.27 51.67
C VAL A 100 12.30 -7.58 51.17
N ILE A 101 11.27 -8.10 51.84
CA ILE A 101 10.53 -9.28 51.38
C ILE A 101 9.15 -8.83 50.92
N GLY A 102 8.94 -8.88 49.62
CA GLY A 102 7.65 -8.67 49.00
C GLY A 102 6.90 -10.00 48.84
N LEU A 103 5.68 -10.10 49.36
CA LEU A 103 4.79 -11.25 49.14
C LEU A 103 3.66 -10.88 48.17
N ASP A 104 3.72 -11.42 46.96
CA ASP A 104 2.63 -11.40 45.97
C ASP A 104 1.68 -12.59 46.19
N VAL A 105 1.11 -12.64 47.40
CA VAL A 105 0.18 -13.68 47.85
C VAL A 105 -0.97 -13.03 48.57
N PHE A 106 -2.20 -13.39 48.22
CA PHE A 106 -3.39 -12.89 48.88
C PHE A 106 -3.58 -13.53 50.25
N LEU A 107 -3.42 -12.72 51.30
CA LEU A 107 -3.60 -13.11 52.71
C LEU A 107 -4.97 -12.67 53.26
N PHE A 108 -6.02 -12.77 52.43
CA PHE A 108 -7.37 -12.27 52.74
C PHE A 108 -8.21 -13.24 53.58
N GLU A 109 -7.82 -14.52 53.60
CA GLU A 109 -8.55 -15.62 54.22
C GLU A 109 -7.64 -16.39 55.17
N ALA A 110 -8.22 -16.88 56.26
CA ALA A 110 -7.50 -17.62 57.29
C ALA A 110 -6.99 -18.95 56.74
N ASP A 111 -5.83 -19.39 57.21
CA ASP A 111 -5.35 -20.72 56.91
C ASP A 111 -6.24 -21.76 57.60
N PRO A 112 -6.50 -22.93 56.97
CA PRO A 112 -7.21 -24.03 57.62
C PRO A 112 -6.55 -24.47 58.93
N ASP A 113 -5.23 -24.31 59.05
CA ASP A 113 -4.46 -24.50 60.27
C ASP A 113 -4.12 -23.14 60.92
N PRO A 114 -4.75 -22.78 62.06
CA PRO A 114 -4.47 -21.53 62.76
C PRO A 114 -3.01 -21.35 63.20
N GLU A 115 -2.28 -22.45 63.41
CA GLU A 115 -0.85 -22.39 63.75
C GLU A 115 -0.03 -21.87 62.56
N GLY A 116 -0.48 -22.13 61.33
CA GLY A 116 0.13 -21.64 60.10
C GLY A 116 0.08 -20.11 60.00
N ASP A 117 -1.07 -19.50 60.26
CA ASP A 117 -1.22 -18.03 60.24
C ASP A 117 -0.30 -17.37 61.30
N ALA A 118 -0.22 -17.97 62.49
CA ALA A 118 0.65 -17.50 63.56
C ALA A 118 2.14 -17.63 63.19
N ALA A 119 2.54 -18.74 62.57
CA ALA A 119 3.91 -18.95 62.10
C ALA A 119 4.33 -17.90 61.06
N LEU A 120 3.47 -17.64 60.06
CA LEU A 120 3.77 -16.65 59.03
C LEU A 120 3.80 -15.23 59.60
N THR A 121 2.87 -14.89 60.50
CA THR A 121 2.87 -13.59 61.19
C THR A 121 4.18 -13.36 61.96
N ASN A 122 4.65 -14.37 62.69
CA ASN A 122 5.93 -14.30 63.43
C ASN A 122 7.13 -14.17 62.48
N ALA A 123 7.13 -14.90 61.37
CA ALA A 123 8.20 -14.80 60.37
C ALA A 123 8.23 -13.39 59.73
N LEU A 124 7.07 -12.84 59.35
CA LEU A 124 6.96 -11.50 58.80
C LEU A 124 7.43 -10.43 59.80
N ALA A 125 7.02 -10.53 61.06
CA ALA A 125 7.44 -9.60 62.12
C ALA A 125 8.95 -9.58 62.40
N GLN A 126 9.67 -10.65 62.03
CA GLN A 126 11.14 -10.73 62.14
C GLN A 126 11.85 -10.21 60.90
N SER A 127 11.11 -9.86 59.84
CA SER A 127 11.70 -9.36 58.61
C SER A 127 12.25 -7.95 58.81
N SER A 128 13.35 -7.60 58.12
CA SER A 128 13.85 -6.22 58.13
C SER A 128 12.82 -5.25 57.54
N THR A 129 12.14 -5.70 56.49
CA THR A 129 11.01 -5.03 55.89
C THR A 129 10.16 -6.07 55.17
N SER A 130 8.85 -6.04 55.38
CA SER A 130 7.89 -6.91 54.70
C SER A 130 6.74 -6.12 54.07
N VAL A 131 6.40 -6.47 52.83
CA VAL A 131 5.37 -5.77 52.03
C VAL A 131 4.45 -6.79 51.40
N ASN A 132 3.13 -6.59 51.50
CA ASN A 132 2.14 -7.49 50.90
C ASN A 132 1.17 -6.74 49.97
N VAL A 133 0.49 -7.51 49.13
CA VAL A 133 -0.45 -6.98 48.14
C VAL A 133 -1.85 -6.78 48.73
N ILE A 134 -2.53 -5.76 48.22
CA ILE A 134 -3.96 -5.50 48.46
C ILE A 134 -4.71 -5.53 47.14
N GLN A 135 -6.00 -5.86 47.18
CA GLN A 135 -6.80 -5.98 45.97
C GLN A 135 -8.05 -5.12 46.04
N LYS A 136 -8.14 -4.15 45.14
CA LYS A 136 -9.40 -3.47 44.85
C LYS A 136 -10.13 -4.27 43.79
N TYR A 137 -11.40 -4.59 44.04
CA TYR A 137 -12.23 -5.33 43.10
C TYR A 137 -13.62 -4.71 43.01
N THR A 138 -14.26 -4.90 41.86
CA THR A 138 -15.64 -4.50 41.61
C THR A 138 -16.46 -5.78 41.48
N ASP A 139 -17.48 -5.93 42.31
CA ASP A 139 -18.36 -7.11 42.23
C ASP A 139 -19.39 -7.01 41.08
N GLN A 140 -20.20 -8.07 40.93
CA GLN A 140 -21.24 -8.14 39.89
C GLN A 140 -22.34 -7.07 40.05
N GLN A 141 -22.43 -6.43 41.22
CA GLN A 141 -23.38 -5.35 41.50
C GLN A 141 -22.74 -3.96 41.33
N ASN A 142 -21.54 -3.88 40.73
CA ASN A 142 -20.73 -2.68 40.59
C ASN A 142 -20.33 -2.04 41.93
N VAL A 143 -20.30 -2.81 43.02
CA VAL A 143 -19.80 -2.34 44.30
C VAL A 143 -18.29 -2.51 44.32
N ILE A 144 -17.59 -1.40 44.50
CA ILE A 144 -16.14 -1.36 44.63
C ILE A 144 -15.78 -1.65 46.08
N SER A 145 -14.96 -2.68 46.30
CA SER A 145 -14.48 -3.10 47.61
C SER A 145 -12.95 -3.24 47.61
N LEU A 146 -12.34 -3.01 48.77
CA LEU A 146 -10.91 -3.22 48.98
C LEU A 146 -10.71 -4.44 49.90
N ARG A 147 -10.04 -5.48 49.40
CA ARG A 147 -9.57 -6.60 50.21
C ARG A 147 -8.19 -6.28 50.75
N LEU A 148 -8.08 -6.43 52.06
CA LEU A 148 -6.87 -6.27 52.82
C LEU A 148 -6.47 -7.61 53.43
N PRO A 149 -5.17 -7.81 53.73
CA PRO A 149 -4.74 -8.93 54.55
C PRO A 149 -5.49 -8.99 55.88
N LEU A 150 -5.61 -10.19 56.46
CA LEU A 150 -6.14 -10.36 57.82
C LEU A 150 -5.42 -9.42 58.80
N SER A 151 -6.13 -8.99 59.85
CA SER A 151 -5.59 -8.00 60.80
C SER A 151 -4.25 -8.42 61.40
N GLY A 152 -4.07 -9.71 61.74
CA GLY A 152 -2.81 -10.21 62.28
C GLY A 152 -1.59 -9.96 61.38
N TYR A 153 -1.76 -10.04 60.05
CA TYR A 153 -0.70 -9.70 59.10
C TYR A 153 -0.50 -8.20 58.99
N ARG A 154 -1.59 -7.42 58.97
CA ARG A 154 -1.51 -5.96 58.85
C ARG A 154 -0.78 -5.29 60.00
N ASP A 155 -0.83 -5.90 61.19
CA ASP A 155 -0.17 -5.37 62.38
C ASP A 155 1.36 -5.54 62.34
N VAL A 156 1.89 -6.41 61.46
CA VAL A 156 3.32 -6.72 61.35
C VAL A 156 3.96 -6.32 60.01
N LEU A 157 3.16 -6.03 58.98
CA LEU A 157 3.65 -5.60 57.66
C LEU A 157 4.03 -4.12 57.66
N ASP A 158 5.13 -3.77 56.97
CA ASP A 158 5.64 -2.40 56.86
C ASP A 158 5.00 -1.60 55.71
N GLY A 159 4.35 -2.29 54.77
CA GLY A 159 3.70 -1.68 53.62
C GLY A 159 2.66 -2.58 52.95
N LEU A 160 1.69 -1.92 52.32
CA LEU A 160 0.63 -2.56 51.54
C LEU A 160 0.45 -1.81 50.22
N GLY A 161 0.44 -2.52 49.10
CA GLY A 161 0.29 -1.89 47.79
C GLY A 161 -0.62 -2.65 46.83
N ILE A 162 -1.25 -1.94 45.90
CA ILE A 162 -2.07 -2.54 44.86
C ILE A 162 -1.17 -3.15 43.77
N THR A 163 -1.54 -4.28 43.20
CA THR A 163 -0.74 -4.93 42.13
C THR A 163 -1.49 -5.16 40.79
N PRO A 164 -2.43 -4.29 40.34
CA PRO A 164 -3.10 -4.53 39.06
C PRO A 164 -2.15 -4.22 37.90
N VAL A 165 -1.79 -5.27 37.16
CA VAL A 165 -1.21 -5.19 35.82
C VAL A 165 -2.30 -4.75 34.84
N GLN A 166 -1.99 -3.74 34.01
CA GLN A 166 -2.96 -3.17 33.07
C GLN A 166 -2.63 -3.65 31.65
N LEU A 167 -3.61 -4.28 31.03
CA LEU A 167 -3.54 -4.70 29.64
C LEU A 167 -4.03 -3.57 28.74
N ASP A 168 -3.21 -3.21 27.76
CA ASP A 168 -3.63 -2.31 26.69
C ASP A 168 -4.71 -2.97 25.82
N ASN A 169 -5.29 -2.19 24.91
CA ASN A 169 -6.34 -2.64 23.99
C ASN A 169 -5.95 -3.78 23.04
N ASP A 170 -4.66 -4.07 22.91
CA ASP A 170 -4.11 -5.22 22.18
C ASP A 170 -3.73 -6.39 23.08
N ALA A 171 -4.19 -6.36 24.34
CA ALA A 171 -3.96 -7.35 25.39
C ALA A 171 -2.49 -7.52 25.80
N ILE A 172 -1.63 -6.52 25.56
CA ILE A 172 -0.22 -6.53 26.00
C ILE A 172 -0.06 -5.68 27.28
N ALA A 173 0.67 -6.21 28.25
CA ALA A 173 1.01 -5.50 29.49
C ALA A 173 2.20 -4.57 29.23
N ARG A 174 1.94 -3.26 29.18
CA ARG A 174 2.99 -2.21 29.07
C ARG A 174 3.10 -1.34 30.31
N SER A 175 2.16 -1.48 31.23
CA SER A 175 2.03 -0.59 32.37
C SER A 175 1.35 -1.27 33.56
N VAL A 176 1.58 -0.69 34.73
CA VAL A 176 0.86 -0.99 35.97
C VAL A 176 0.13 0.25 36.45
N LEU A 177 -0.95 0.08 37.20
CA LEU A 177 -1.61 1.24 37.81
C LEU A 177 -0.69 1.82 38.90
N ALA A 178 -0.30 3.08 38.79
CA ALA A 178 0.63 3.70 39.73
C ALA A 178 0.01 3.93 41.11
N TYR A 179 -1.27 4.29 41.14
CA TYR A 179 -2.06 4.46 42.34
C TYR A 179 -3.56 4.35 42.04
N ASP A 180 -4.34 4.06 43.07
CA ASP A 180 -5.79 4.13 43.01
C ASP A 180 -6.36 4.77 44.28
N ASN A 181 -7.54 5.37 44.16
CA ASN A 181 -8.24 5.98 45.28
C ASN A 181 -9.40 5.07 45.73
N TYR A 182 -9.53 4.88 47.03
CA TYR A 182 -10.63 4.17 47.66
C TYR A 182 -11.03 4.86 48.97
N LEU A 183 -12.31 5.22 49.11
CA LEU A 183 -12.87 5.92 50.28
C LEU A 183 -12.05 7.15 50.74
N GLY A 184 -11.53 7.92 49.79
CA GLY A 184 -10.75 9.14 50.07
C GLY A 184 -9.28 8.90 50.44
N GLN A 185 -8.82 7.64 50.43
CA GLN A 185 -7.41 7.28 50.62
C GLN A 185 -6.78 6.85 49.30
N THR A 186 -5.50 7.21 49.12
CA THR A 186 -4.69 6.83 47.96
C THR A 186 -3.85 5.60 48.31
N TYR A 187 -3.94 4.57 47.48
CA TYR A 187 -3.16 3.36 47.60
C TYR A 187 -2.20 3.28 46.41
N TYR A 188 -0.91 3.25 46.68
CA TYR A 188 0.12 3.17 45.64
C TYR A 188 0.35 1.75 45.19
N ASN A 189 0.89 1.61 43.98
CA ASN A 189 1.30 0.32 43.46
C ASN A 189 2.30 -0.34 44.42
N TRP A 190 2.23 -1.66 44.52
CA TRP A 190 3.14 -2.47 45.31
C TRP A 190 4.61 -2.22 44.98
N ALA A 191 4.94 -1.94 43.71
CA ALA A 191 6.29 -1.55 43.30
C ALA A 191 6.79 -0.26 44.00
N PHE A 192 5.91 0.74 44.18
CA PHE A 192 6.27 1.97 44.88
C PHE A 192 6.49 1.73 46.37
N GLU A 193 5.68 0.88 47.01
CA GLU A 193 5.85 0.55 48.43
C GLU A 193 7.15 -0.22 48.69
N ILE A 194 7.50 -1.17 47.81
CA ILE A 194 8.77 -1.89 47.85
C ILE A 194 9.94 -0.90 47.71
N ALA A 195 9.93 -0.05 46.69
CA ALA A 195 10.99 0.93 46.46
C ALA A 195 11.10 1.95 47.60
N ARG A 196 9.96 2.42 48.13
CA ARG A 196 9.87 3.35 49.27
C ARG A 196 10.60 2.79 50.48
N LEU A 197 10.28 1.56 50.85
CA LEU A 197 10.86 0.95 52.04
C LEU A 197 12.32 0.56 51.82
N TYR A 198 12.68 0.08 50.63
CA TYR A 198 14.08 -0.23 50.30
C TYR A 198 15.00 1.01 50.38
N GLN A 199 14.56 2.14 49.83
CA GLN A 199 15.32 3.40 49.83
C GLN A 199 15.16 4.19 51.14
N ASN A 200 14.32 3.73 52.07
CA ASN A 200 13.90 4.50 53.25
C ASN A 200 13.36 5.90 52.88
N ALA A 201 12.58 5.97 51.79
CA ALA A 201 11.99 7.19 51.26
C ALA A 201 10.60 7.47 51.86
N ALA A 202 10.14 8.71 51.73
CA ALA A 202 8.77 9.07 52.06
C ALA A 202 7.77 8.47 51.04
N SER A 203 6.51 8.31 51.46
CA SER A 203 5.44 7.89 50.54
C SER A 203 5.30 8.86 49.36
N PRO A 204 4.93 8.36 48.18
CA PRO A 204 4.72 9.23 47.03
C PRO A 204 3.68 10.34 47.33
N THR A 205 3.87 11.49 46.71
CA THR A 205 3.04 12.69 46.91
C THR A 205 2.67 13.33 45.57
N HIS A 206 1.72 14.28 45.60
CA HIS A 206 1.30 15.05 44.43
C HIS A 206 0.85 14.18 43.23
N ALA A 207 0.17 13.08 43.52
CA ALA A 207 -0.35 12.17 42.51
C ALA A 207 -1.41 12.86 41.63
N THR A 208 -1.12 12.94 40.33
CA THR A 208 -2.03 13.40 39.28
C THR A 208 -2.09 12.36 38.17
N SER A 209 -3.00 12.51 37.22
CA SER A 209 -3.14 11.54 36.12
C SER A 209 -1.90 11.37 35.25
N ASN A 210 -1.01 12.37 35.24
CA ASN A 210 0.15 12.39 34.35
C ASN A 210 1.49 12.46 35.09
N ASN A 211 1.48 12.58 36.42
CA ASN A 211 2.70 12.73 37.19
C ASN A 211 2.50 12.34 38.65
N LEU A 212 3.57 11.81 39.25
CA LEU A 212 3.69 11.52 40.67
C LEU A 212 5.06 12.02 41.15
N THR A 213 5.18 12.45 42.40
CA THR A 213 6.48 12.77 42.99
C THR A 213 6.88 11.66 43.98
N PHE A 214 8.07 11.10 43.82
CA PHE A 214 8.64 10.08 44.70
C PHE A 214 10.14 10.31 44.87
N ASN A 215 10.62 10.33 46.12
CA ASN A 215 12.01 10.58 46.47
C ASN A 215 12.63 11.81 45.74
N GLU A 216 11.93 12.94 45.77
CA GLU A 216 12.29 14.20 45.07
C GLU A 216 12.30 14.13 43.52
N GLU A 217 12.03 12.96 42.94
CA GLU A 217 11.94 12.77 41.49
C GLU A 217 10.50 12.90 40.97
N HIS A 218 10.39 13.34 39.72
CA HIS A 218 9.14 13.39 38.99
C HIS A 218 8.96 12.14 38.14
N ILE A 219 7.94 11.36 38.49
CA ILE A 219 7.61 10.11 37.83
C ILE A 219 6.47 10.36 36.84
N PRO A 220 6.73 10.26 35.53
CA PRO A 220 5.73 10.48 34.51
C PRO A 220 4.71 9.35 34.50
N LEU A 221 3.43 9.72 34.44
CA LEU A 221 2.30 8.80 34.34
C LEU A 221 1.52 9.03 33.05
N GLN A 222 0.74 8.04 32.64
CA GLN A 222 -0.22 8.12 31.54
C GLN A 222 -1.59 7.68 32.04
N ASN A 223 -2.48 8.62 32.37
CA ASN A 223 -3.80 8.33 32.94
C ASN A 223 -3.75 7.42 34.20
N ASN A 224 -2.92 7.80 35.18
CA ASN A 224 -2.59 7.03 36.38
C ASN A 224 -1.74 5.76 36.14
N LEU A 225 -1.38 5.45 34.89
CA LEU A 225 -0.56 4.28 34.56
C LEU A 225 0.92 4.64 34.61
N PHE A 226 1.71 3.77 35.22
CA PHE A 226 3.17 3.80 35.16
C PHE A 226 3.64 2.92 34.02
N LEU A 227 4.23 3.53 32.98
CA LEU A 227 4.78 2.80 31.83
C LEU A 227 6.06 2.09 32.22
N ILE A 228 6.14 0.79 31.91
CA ILE A 228 7.26 -0.04 32.29
C ILE A 228 8.29 -0.08 31.17
N ASN A 229 9.50 0.31 31.51
CA ASN A 229 10.71 0.13 30.73
C ASN A 229 11.28 -1.28 30.99
N PHE A 230 10.69 -2.28 30.35
CA PHE A 230 11.08 -3.69 30.51
C PHE A 230 12.56 -3.89 30.22
N HIS A 231 13.32 -4.62 31.04
CA HIS A 231 14.72 -4.92 30.78
C HIS A 231 14.90 -6.02 29.73
N GLY A 232 13.99 -7.00 29.66
CA GLY A 232 14.06 -8.09 28.70
C GLY A 232 12.79 -8.95 28.63
N PRO A 233 12.84 -10.11 27.95
CA PRO A 233 11.76 -11.11 27.97
C PRO A 233 11.65 -11.78 29.34
N ALA A 234 10.63 -12.63 29.53
CA ALA A 234 10.47 -13.40 30.76
C ALA A 234 11.75 -14.17 31.17
N GLY A 235 12.05 -14.20 32.46
CA GLY A 235 13.27 -14.79 33.02
C GLY A 235 14.48 -13.85 32.95
N THR A 236 14.28 -12.54 32.82
CA THR A 236 15.38 -11.55 32.85
C THR A 236 15.96 -11.44 34.25
N TYR A 237 15.12 -11.41 35.29
CA TYR A 237 15.56 -11.27 36.68
C TYR A 237 16.02 -12.60 37.28
N PRO A 238 17.06 -12.61 38.16
CA PRO A 238 17.47 -13.80 38.88
C PRO A 238 16.29 -14.42 39.64
N THR A 239 15.97 -15.67 39.31
CA THR A 239 14.78 -16.36 39.80
C THR A 239 15.17 -17.69 40.44
N TYR A 240 14.71 -17.93 41.66
CA TYR A 240 15.02 -19.13 42.46
C TYR A 240 13.74 -19.80 42.92
N SER A 241 13.67 -21.13 42.80
CA SER A 241 12.48 -21.90 43.21
C SER A 241 12.23 -21.81 44.71
N ALA A 242 10.99 -21.54 45.11
CA ALA A 242 10.61 -21.40 46.52
C ALA A 242 10.89 -22.67 47.34
N ALA A 243 10.69 -23.86 46.77
CA ALA A 243 11.02 -25.11 47.46
C ALA A 243 12.50 -25.27 47.77
N GLN A 244 13.37 -24.89 46.84
CA GLN A 244 14.82 -24.97 47.04
C GLN A 244 15.31 -23.91 48.03
N VAL A 245 14.66 -22.74 48.05
CA VAL A 245 14.88 -21.72 49.09
C VAL A 245 14.50 -22.26 50.47
N ALA A 246 13.33 -22.89 50.62
CA ALA A 246 12.89 -23.48 51.89
C ALA A 246 13.83 -24.59 52.39
N LEU A 247 14.39 -25.39 51.48
CA LEU A 247 15.38 -26.42 51.81
C LEU A 247 16.77 -25.87 52.16
N GLY A 248 17.04 -24.61 51.81
CA GLY A 248 18.37 -24.01 51.96
C GLY A 248 19.40 -24.48 50.94
N ASP A 249 18.95 -24.86 49.73
CA ASP A 249 19.82 -25.31 48.63
C ASP A 249 20.68 -24.18 48.05
N TYR A 250 20.32 -22.91 48.32
CA TYR A 250 21.00 -21.74 47.81
C TYR A 250 21.92 -21.07 48.86
N PRO A 251 23.08 -20.52 48.46
CA PRO A 251 23.90 -19.73 49.36
C PRO A 251 23.15 -18.48 49.88
N SER A 252 23.14 -18.27 51.20
CA SER A 252 22.47 -17.13 51.83
C SER A 252 22.98 -15.77 51.34
N GLU A 253 24.26 -15.68 50.99
CA GLU A 253 24.88 -14.47 50.44
C GLU A 253 24.20 -13.95 49.16
N LEU A 254 23.50 -14.82 48.42
CA LEU A 254 22.76 -14.40 47.23
C LEU A 254 21.60 -13.46 47.55
N PHE A 255 21.04 -13.51 48.76
CA PHE A 255 19.85 -12.76 49.18
C PHE A 255 20.16 -11.59 50.12
N ARG A 256 21.39 -11.52 50.65
CA ARG A 256 21.80 -10.52 51.64
C ARG A 256 21.70 -9.09 51.07
N GLY A 257 20.93 -8.22 51.72
CA GLY A 257 20.77 -6.81 51.35
C GLY A 257 19.89 -6.57 50.12
N LYS A 258 19.15 -7.60 49.67
CA LYS A 258 18.40 -7.55 48.41
C LYS A 258 16.90 -7.39 48.62
N ILE A 259 16.23 -6.98 47.54
CA ILE A 259 14.77 -7.00 47.40
C ILE A 259 14.39 -8.39 46.89
N VAL A 260 13.60 -9.11 47.67
CA VAL A 260 13.16 -10.47 47.34
C VAL A 260 11.65 -10.46 47.14
N LEU A 261 11.21 -10.75 45.92
CA LEU A 261 9.80 -10.81 45.54
C LEU A 261 9.36 -12.27 45.45
N ILE A 262 8.46 -12.70 46.34
CA ILE A 262 7.86 -14.02 46.33
C ILE A 262 6.56 -13.94 45.52
N GLY A 263 6.46 -14.67 44.41
CA GLY A 263 5.29 -14.58 43.54
C GLY A 263 5.12 -15.73 42.56
N ALA A 264 3.93 -15.79 41.95
CA ALA A 264 3.55 -16.81 40.99
C ALA A 264 4.40 -16.74 39.72
N THR A 265 4.97 -17.86 39.31
CA THR A 265 5.63 -18.03 38.00
C THR A 265 5.13 -19.26 37.24
N SER A 266 4.43 -20.17 37.92
CA SER A 266 3.71 -21.27 37.29
C SER A 266 2.59 -20.75 36.39
N VAL A 267 2.53 -21.32 35.18
CA VAL A 267 1.45 -21.05 34.21
C VAL A 267 0.07 -21.43 34.77
N THR A 268 0.01 -22.39 35.70
CA THR A 268 -1.25 -22.87 36.29
C THR A 268 -1.94 -21.83 37.16
N LEU A 269 -1.19 -20.90 37.74
CA LEU A 269 -1.71 -19.81 38.56
C LEU A 269 -2.24 -18.62 37.72
N GLN A 270 -2.04 -18.66 36.40
CA GLN A 270 -2.55 -17.68 35.42
C GLN A 270 -2.12 -16.22 35.64
N ASP A 271 -1.13 -15.97 36.50
CA ASP A 271 -0.51 -14.65 36.69
C ASP A 271 0.64 -14.43 35.69
N ILE A 272 0.32 -14.53 34.40
CA ILE A 272 1.27 -14.42 33.29
C ILE A 272 0.69 -13.53 32.19
N TYR A 273 1.51 -12.65 31.63
CA TYR A 273 1.06 -11.64 30.69
C TYR A 273 2.00 -11.52 29.48
N PRO A 274 1.48 -11.30 28.26
CA PRO A 274 2.30 -10.90 27.14
C PRO A 274 2.87 -9.49 27.35
N THR A 275 4.13 -9.27 26.98
CA THR A 275 4.86 -7.99 27.18
C THR A 275 5.47 -7.50 25.85
N PRO A 276 5.97 -6.25 25.77
CA PRO A 276 6.61 -5.72 24.55
C PRO A 276 7.70 -6.58 23.93
N PHE A 277 8.44 -7.36 24.74
CA PHE A 277 9.48 -8.26 24.24
C PHE A 277 8.91 -9.49 23.55
N SER A 278 7.81 -10.05 24.06
CA SER A 278 7.23 -11.28 23.54
C SER A 278 5.76 -11.40 23.93
N SER A 279 4.93 -11.68 22.92
CA SER A 279 3.53 -12.10 23.11
C SER A 279 3.35 -13.62 23.23
N ARG A 280 4.40 -14.42 22.94
CA ARG A 280 4.36 -15.89 22.97
C ARG A 280 4.84 -16.46 24.30
N VAL A 281 6.05 -16.07 24.69
CA VAL A 281 6.59 -16.30 26.03
C VAL A 281 6.02 -15.21 26.92
N GLN A 282 5.08 -15.59 27.79
CA GLN A 282 4.43 -14.67 28.72
C GLN A 282 5.32 -14.48 29.95
N THR A 283 5.26 -13.28 30.52
CA THR A 283 6.05 -12.84 31.67
C THR A 283 5.20 -12.93 32.94
N PRO A 284 5.68 -13.54 34.02
CA PRO A 284 4.98 -13.56 35.30
C PRO A 284 4.67 -12.16 35.85
N GLY A 285 3.53 -11.99 36.51
CA GLY A 285 3.12 -10.72 37.12
C GLY A 285 4.17 -10.18 38.10
N VAL A 286 4.74 -11.04 38.94
CA VAL A 286 5.84 -10.69 39.84
C VAL A 286 7.08 -10.14 39.13
N GLU A 287 7.38 -10.61 37.91
CA GLU A 287 8.51 -10.11 37.12
C GLU A 287 8.18 -8.76 36.46
N ILE A 288 6.91 -8.50 36.14
CA ILE A 288 6.45 -7.16 35.71
C ILE A 288 6.63 -6.16 36.86
N VAL A 289 6.30 -6.55 38.09
CA VAL A 289 6.57 -5.73 39.28
C VAL A 289 8.07 -5.53 39.48
N ALA A 290 8.89 -6.57 39.30
CA ALA A 290 10.35 -6.44 39.37
C ALA A 290 10.88 -5.36 38.42
N ASN A 291 10.42 -5.35 37.16
CA ASN A 291 10.73 -4.28 36.21
C ASN A 291 10.26 -2.90 36.69
N ALA A 292 9.07 -2.81 37.29
CA ALA A 292 8.55 -1.56 37.81
C ALA A 292 9.38 -1.03 38.99
N VAL A 293 9.76 -1.89 39.93
CA VAL A 293 10.68 -1.56 41.05
C VAL A 293 12.01 -1.07 40.49
N ASP A 294 12.61 -1.80 39.56
CA ASP A 294 13.87 -1.45 38.90
C ASP A 294 13.81 -0.06 38.27
N ASN A 295 12.73 0.23 37.53
CA ASN A 295 12.53 1.54 36.91
C ASN A 295 12.44 2.68 37.94
N ILE A 296 11.83 2.43 39.10
CA ILE A 296 11.75 3.39 40.20
C ILE A 296 13.11 3.59 40.84
N LEU A 297 13.90 2.52 41.03
CA LEU A 297 15.23 2.60 41.65
C LEU A 297 16.26 3.34 40.77
N HIS A 298 16.11 3.27 39.44
CA HIS A 298 17.07 3.82 38.48
C HIS A 298 16.61 5.08 37.74
N ALA A 299 15.45 5.64 38.10
CA ALA A 299 14.84 6.77 37.40
C ALA A 299 14.65 6.54 35.88
N SER A 300 14.47 5.29 35.46
CA SER A 300 14.48 4.89 34.04
C SER A 300 13.06 4.92 33.45
N TYR A 301 12.45 6.11 33.42
CA TYR A 301 11.04 6.27 33.12
C TYR A 301 10.74 6.43 31.61
N LEU A 302 9.62 5.85 31.18
CA LEU A 302 9.07 6.08 29.84
C LEU A 302 8.02 7.19 29.84
N GLN A 303 8.06 8.00 28.79
CA GLN A 303 7.19 9.16 28.63
C GLN A 303 6.50 9.13 27.28
N THR A 304 5.24 9.56 27.25
CA THR A 304 4.53 9.80 25.99
C THR A 304 4.38 11.29 25.77
N THR A 305 4.44 11.70 24.50
CA THR A 305 4.15 13.10 24.17
C THR A 305 2.66 13.40 24.27
N PRO A 306 2.28 14.63 24.66
CA PRO A 306 0.90 15.08 24.58
C PRO A 306 0.31 14.95 23.16
N PRO A 307 -1.02 14.73 23.01
CA PRO A 307 -1.63 14.49 21.70
C PRO A 307 -1.44 15.61 20.67
N TRP A 308 -1.27 16.87 21.11
CA TRP A 308 -1.02 18.00 20.22
C TRP A 308 0.31 17.90 19.47
N VAL A 309 1.31 17.21 20.04
CA VAL A 309 2.61 16.98 19.38
C VAL A 309 2.39 16.15 18.11
N ASN A 310 1.53 15.14 18.16
CA ASN A 310 1.19 14.33 16.99
C ASN A 310 0.55 15.17 15.88
N LEU A 311 -0.40 16.05 16.24
CA LEU A 311 -1.04 16.96 15.27
C LEU A 311 -0.03 17.86 14.57
N LEU A 312 0.92 18.43 15.32
CA LEU A 312 1.98 19.28 14.75
C LEU A 312 2.91 18.48 13.83
N LEU A 313 3.28 17.25 14.19
CA LEU A 313 4.15 16.41 13.39
C LEU A 313 3.46 15.93 12.10
N ILE A 314 2.16 15.64 12.14
CA ILE A 314 1.35 15.36 10.94
C ILE A 314 1.33 16.59 10.01
N ILE A 315 1.12 17.80 10.55
CA ILE A 315 1.15 19.04 9.77
C ILE A 315 2.56 19.28 9.18
N ALA A 316 3.62 19.03 9.94
CA ALA A 316 4.99 19.14 9.48
C ALA A 316 5.30 18.13 8.36
N ALA A 317 4.83 16.89 8.49
CA ALA A 317 4.94 15.86 7.46
C ALA A 317 4.18 16.23 6.18
N ALA A 318 3.00 16.85 6.30
CA ALA A 318 2.24 17.38 5.16
C ALA A 318 3.00 18.49 4.42
N PHE A 319 3.62 19.41 5.16
CA PHE A 319 4.47 20.45 4.59
C PHE A 319 5.69 19.85 3.89
N LEU A 320 6.34 18.87 4.51
CA LEU A 320 7.47 18.16 3.91
C LEU A 320 7.08 17.40 2.65
N ALA A 321 5.95 16.69 2.64
CA ALA A 321 5.40 16.05 1.44
C ALA A 321 5.22 17.05 0.30
N ARG A 322 4.69 18.25 0.61
CA ARG A 322 4.53 19.33 -0.37
C ARG A 322 5.86 19.84 -0.94
N LEU A 323 6.92 19.87 -0.12
CA LEU A 323 8.28 20.23 -0.54
C LEU A 323 8.90 19.15 -1.44
N ILE A 324 8.79 17.88 -1.07
CA ILE A 324 9.28 16.74 -1.88
C ILE A 324 8.63 16.75 -3.27
N LEU A 325 7.31 16.99 -3.33
CA LEU A 325 6.54 17.05 -4.57
C LEU A 325 6.81 18.31 -5.43
N ARG A 326 7.74 19.19 -5.04
CA ARG A 326 8.28 20.22 -5.96
C ARG A 326 9.20 19.62 -7.02
N SER A 327 9.79 18.45 -6.74
CA SER A 327 10.53 17.70 -7.74
C SER A 327 9.59 17.17 -8.83
N THR A 328 10.07 17.09 -10.07
CA THR A 328 9.35 16.50 -11.21
C THR A 328 9.80 15.09 -11.54
N ARG A 329 10.91 14.61 -10.95
CA ARG A 329 11.48 13.28 -11.21
C ARG A 329 10.98 12.27 -10.18
N PRO A 330 10.21 11.24 -10.57
CA PRO A 330 9.63 10.26 -9.63
C PRO A 330 10.68 9.53 -8.77
N SER A 331 11.85 9.19 -9.35
CA SER A 331 12.93 8.53 -8.60
C SER A 331 13.47 9.39 -7.46
N LEU A 332 13.62 10.70 -7.68
CA LEU A 332 14.04 11.63 -6.63
C LEU A 332 12.96 11.82 -5.57
N ILE A 333 11.69 11.85 -5.96
CA ILE A 333 10.55 11.93 -5.02
C ILE A 333 10.58 10.73 -4.06
N ILE A 334 10.69 9.52 -4.60
CA ILE A 334 10.76 8.29 -3.81
C ILE A 334 11.99 8.30 -2.90
N GLY A 335 13.17 8.64 -3.44
CA GLY A 335 14.40 8.72 -2.65
C GLY A 335 14.33 9.71 -1.50
N MET A 336 13.82 10.93 -1.75
CA MET A 336 13.64 11.95 -0.71
C MET A 336 12.62 11.53 0.35
N MET A 337 11.52 10.91 -0.05
CA MET A 337 10.52 10.37 0.88
C MET A 337 11.14 9.28 1.76
N SER A 338 11.81 8.29 1.19
CA SER A 338 12.46 7.21 1.95
C SER A 338 13.52 7.74 2.93
N VAL A 339 14.34 8.70 2.49
CA VAL A 339 15.32 9.34 3.39
C VAL A 339 14.64 10.08 4.53
N ALA A 340 13.58 10.85 4.26
CA ALA A 340 12.84 11.58 5.29
C ALA A 340 12.17 10.64 6.32
N MET A 341 11.56 9.53 5.86
CA MET A 341 10.99 8.50 6.73
C MET A 341 12.08 7.84 7.60
N LEU A 342 13.20 7.43 7.00
CA LEU A 342 14.32 6.84 7.75
C LEU A 342 14.92 7.80 8.77
N LEU A 343 15.04 9.08 8.44
CA LEU A 343 15.51 10.10 9.37
C LEU A 343 14.55 10.26 10.54
N TYR A 344 13.24 10.30 10.29
CA TYR A 344 12.25 10.39 11.35
C TYR A 344 12.25 9.16 12.26
N ALA A 345 12.33 7.95 11.67
CA ALA A 345 12.49 6.71 12.44
C ALA A 345 13.76 6.69 13.29
N GLY A 346 14.88 7.24 12.78
CA GLY A 346 16.10 7.43 13.55
C GLY A 346 15.92 8.41 14.72
N VAL A 347 15.21 9.52 14.51
CA VAL A 347 14.89 10.50 15.57
C VAL A 347 13.98 9.88 16.64
N TYR A 348 12.96 9.12 16.22
CA TYR A 348 12.07 8.38 17.12
C TYR A 348 12.88 7.41 18.00
N TYR A 349 13.72 6.57 17.39
CA TYR A 349 14.51 5.59 18.12
C TYR A 349 15.53 6.25 19.05
N ALA A 350 16.18 7.34 18.61
CA ALA A 350 17.11 8.09 19.43
C ALA A 350 16.43 8.75 20.65
N ALA A 351 15.23 9.31 20.47
CA ALA A 351 14.44 9.89 21.56
C ALA A 351 14.02 8.84 22.60
N PHE A 352 13.65 7.64 22.14
CA PHE A 352 13.34 6.51 23.00
C PHE A 352 14.56 6.06 23.82
N ILE A 353 15.71 5.80 23.18
CA ILE A 353 16.92 5.31 23.86
C ILE A 353 17.49 6.34 24.85
N GLN A 354 17.56 7.61 24.45
CA GLN A 354 18.27 8.63 25.25
C GLN A 354 17.41 9.25 26.36
N LYS A 355 16.08 9.29 26.17
CA LYS A 355 15.16 10.03 27.06
C LYS A 355 13.94 9.22 27.50
N GLY A 356 13.81 7.97 27.09
CA GLY A 356 12.59 7.18 27.32
C GLY A 356 11.35 7.78 26.66
N LEU A 357 11.50 8.68 25.67
CA LEU A 357 10.40 9.45 25.12
C LEU A 357 9.83 8.80 23.85
N TYR A 358 8.57 8.37 23.92
CA TYR A 358 7.81 7.93 22.76
C TYR A 358 7.23 9.12 21.99
N LEU A 359 7.85 9.42 20.86
CA LEU A 359 7.26 10.31 19.85
C LEU A 359 6.15 9.58 19.07
N PRO A 360 5.14 10.29 18.54
CA PRO A 360 4.10 9.70 17.70
C PRO A 360 4.73 9.20 16.39
N PHE A 361 4.64 7.91 16.09
CA PHE A 361 5.40 7.34 14.96
C PHE A 361 4.52 7.25 13.70
N ILE A 362 3.34 6.64 13.82
CA ILE A 362 2.54 6.22 12.67
C ILE A 362 1.88 7.41 11.98
N GLY A 363 1.34 8.37 12.72
CA GLY A 363 0.65 9.53 12.14
C GLY A 363 1.51 10.31 11.15
N PRO A 364 2.70 10.80 11.54
CA PRO A 364 3.59 11.55 10.67
C PRO A 364 4.13 10.72 9.48
N GLU A 365 4.51 9.46 9.72
CA GLU A 365 5.00 8.54 8.68
C GLU A 365 3.93 8.27 7.62
N LEU A 366 2.69 7.98 8.05
CA LEU A 366 1.57 7.72 7.16
C LEU A 366 1.16 8.98 6.39
N MET A 367 1.20 10.15 7.02
CA MET A 367 0.96 11.43 6.35
C MET A 367 2.00 11.69 5.25
N LEU A 368 3.28 11.47 5.53
CA LEU A 368 4.35 11.65 4.56
C LEU A 368 4.20 10.67 3.39
N PHE A 369 3.95 9.39 3.69
CA PHE A 369 3.76 8.34 2.70
C PHE A 369 2.56 8.62 1.79
N LEU A 370 1.35 8.76 2.35
CA LEU A 370 0.14 9.00 1.56
C LEU A 370 0.17 10.37 0.88
N GLY A 371 0.69 11.38 1.55
CA GLY A 371 0.83 12.74 1.03
C GLY A 371 1.79 12.84 -0.17
N VAL A 372 2.70 11.88 -0.35
CA VAL A 372 3.59 11.80 -1.52
C VAL A 372 3.05 10.81 -2.56
N VAL A 373 2.61 9.62 -2.13
CA VAL A 373 2.21 8.53 -3.04
C VAL A 373 0.93 8.86 -3.78
N LEU A 374 -0.13 9.34 -3.11
CA LEU A 374 -1.41 9.61 -3.78
C LEU A 374 -1.28 10.67 -4.89
N PRO A 375 -0.63 11.83 -4.66
CA PRO A 375 -0.43 12.80 -5.74
C PRO A 375 0.49 12.32 -6.86
N THR A 376 1.47 11.46 -6.55
CA THR A 376 2.37 10.90 -7.57
C THR A 376 1.64 9.89 -8.45
N LEU A 377 0.79 9.05 -7.87
CA LEU A 377 -0.07 8.12 -8.60
C LEU A 377 -1.10 8.86 -9.46
N GLU A 378 -1.75 9.89 -8.91
CA GLU A 378 -2.68 10.72 -9.67
C GLU A 378 -2.00 11.36 -10.88
N GLN A 379 -0.79 11.91 -10.69
CA GLN A 379 0.00 12.44 -11.78
C GLN A 379 0.29 11.38 -12.85
N ALA A 380 0.76 10.19 -12.46
CA ALA A 380 1.12 9.14 -13.40
C ALA A 380 -0.09 8.65 -14.22
N VAL A 381 -1.24 8.46 -13.56
CA VAL A 381 -2.49 8.07 -14.22
C VAL A 381 -2.99 9.17 -15.16
N SER A 382 -2.96 10.42 -14.72
CA SER A 382 -3.39 11.57 -15.51
C SER A 382 -2.54 11.72 -16.78
N GLN A 383 -1.22 11.56 -16.66
CA GLN A 383 -0.29 11.58 -17.80
C GLN A 383 -0.56 10.47 -18.82
N GLU A 384 -0.87 9.25 -18.36
CA GLU A 384 -1.19 8.12 -19.24
C GLU A 384 -2.54 8.31 -19.96
N ILE A 385 -3.54 8.84 -19.25
CA ILE A 385 -4.84 9.17 -19.84
C ILE A 385 -4.68 10.26 -20.91
N GLU A 386 -3.90 11.31 -20.64
CA GLU A 386 -3.64 12.38 -21.60
C GLU A 386 -2.90 11.87 -22.83
N LYS A 387 -1.88 11.03 -22.65
CA LYS A 387 -1.14 10.38 -23.75
C LYS A 387 -2.06 9.55 -24.65
N ARG A 388 -2.95 8.75 -24.06
CA ARG A 388 -3.95 7.95 -24.81
C ARG A 388 -4.94 8.84 -25.55
N ARG A 389 -5.42 9.90 -24.91
CA ARG A 389 -6.34 10.86 -25.53
C ARG A 389 -5.69 11.52 -26.76
N VAL A 390 -4.44 11.95 -26.64
CA VAL A 390 -3.68 12.53 -27.75
C VAL A 390 -3.51 11.49 -28.86
N LYS A 391 -3.06 10.27 -28.55
CA LYS A 391 -2.92 9.17 -29.51
C LYS A 391 -4.21 8.92 -30.31
N ASN A 392 -5.35 8.82 -29.61
CA ASN A 392 -6.66 8.56 -30.22
C ASN A 392 -7.15 9.71 -31.12
N LEU A 393 -6.72 10.94 -30.88
CA LEU A 393 -7.02 12.07 -31.78
C LEU A 393 -6.23 11.94 -33.08
N PHE A 394 -4.96 11.54 -33.02
CA PHE A 394 -4.13 11.35 -34.21
C PHE A 394 -4.61 10.19 -35.11
N THR A 395 -5.15 9.12 -34.53
CA THR A 395 -5.69 7.98 -35.30
C THR A 395 -6.89 8.31 -36.18
N ARG A 396 -7.51 9.49 -36.00
CA ARG A 396 -8.60 9.96 -36.87
C ARG A 396 -8.10 10.60 -38.16
N PHE A 397 -6.84 11.01 -38.20
CA PHE A 397 -6.24 11.70 -39.33
C PHE A 397 -5.28 10.82 -40.12
N ILE A 398 -4.78 9.74 -39.52
CA ILE A 398 -3.78 8.83 -40.09
C ILE A 398 -4.06 7.41 -39.58
N SER A 399 -3.69 6.37 -40.34
CA SER A 399 -3.88 4.98 -39.94
C SER A 399 -3.23 4.65 -38.58
N PRO A 400 -3.80 3.75 -37.77
CA PRO A 400 -3.25 3.35 -36.47
C PRO A 400 -1.78 2.94 -36.52
N GLU A 401 -1.41 2.21 -37.57
CA GLU A 401 -0.07 1.67 -37.78
C GLU A 401 0.95 2.81 -38.02
N MET A 402 0.53 3.87 -38.70
CA MET A 402 1.36 5.05 -38.93
C MET A 402 1.53 5.89 -37.66
N VAL A 403 0.48 6.01 -36.83
CA VAL A 403 0.58 6.69 -35.52
C VAL A 403 1.59 5.97 -34.62
N ASP A 404 1.60 4.63 -34.62
CA ASP A 404 2.57 3.86 -33.85
C ASP A 404 4.01 4.04 -34.37
N GLN A 405 4.20 4.10 -35.69
CA GLN A 405 5.52 4.41 -36.26
C GLN A 405 5.99 5.84 -35.96
N ILE A 406 5.11 6.83 -35.97
CA ILE A 406 5.44 8.22 -35.59
C ILE A 406 5.81 8.31 -34.11
N ILE A 407 5.11 7.56 -33.23
CA ILE A 407 5.43 7.52 -31.80
C ILE A 407 6.76 6.80 -31.55
N ALA A 408 7.05 5.75 -32.30
CA ALA A 408 8.28 4.97 -32.18
C ALA A 408 9.49 5.72 -32.73
N THR A 409 9.31 6.47 -33.82
CA THR A 409 10.40 7.12 -34.53
C THR A 409 10.43 8.60 -34.17
N GLN A 410 11.40 8.98 -33.33
CA GLN A 410 11.61 10.39 -32.97
C GLN A 410 12.03 11.26 -34.17
N ASP A 411 12.38 10.64 -35.30
CA ASP A 411 12.72 11.30 -36.54
C ASP A 411 11.65 11.06 -37.62
N ILE A 412 10.91 12.11 -37.92
CA ILE A 412 9.83 12.13 -38.92
C ILE A 412 10.37 11.93 -40.35
N ALA A 413 11.63 12.30 -40.62
CA ALA A 413 12.25 12.17 -41.94
C ALA A 413 12.53 10.71 -42.33
N SER A 414 12.67 9.83 -41.34
CA SER A 414 12.87 8.38 -41.55
C SER A 414 11.66 7.69 -42.22
N LEU A 415 10.50 8.34 -42.24
CA LEU A 415 9.28 7.87 -42.89
C LEU A 415 9.31 8.10 -44.41
N ASN A 416 10.26 8.89 -44.92
CA ASN A 416 10.45 9.16 -46.34
C ASN A 416 11.39 8.13 -46.95
N LYS A 417 10.87 7.22 -47.79
CA LYS A 417 11.67 6.17 -48.42
C LYS A 417 11.13 5.79 -49.79
N ARG A 418 11.96 5.08 -50.55
CA ARG A 418 11.51 4.30 -51.71
C ARG A 418 11.01 2.96 -51.20
N ALA A 419 9.81 2.58 -51.62
CA ALA A 419 9.19 1.30 -51.27
C ALA A 419 8.56 0.69 -52.52
N ASP A 420 8.76 -0.61 -52.69
CA ASP A 420 7.98 -1.42 -53.62
C ASP A 420 6.65 -1.75 -52.94
N LEU A 421 5.54 -1.36 -53.58
CA LEU A 421 4.20 -1.50 -53.03
C LEU A 421 3.18 -1.67 -54.17
N THR A 422 1.99 -2.16 -53.82
CA THR A 422 0.88 -2.23 -54.78
C THR A 422 -0.10 -1.10 -54.53
N ILE A 423 -0.40 -0.36 -55.59
CA ILE A 423 -1.27 0.80 -55.60
C ILE A 423 -2.63 0.38 -56.12
N LEU A 424 -3.68 0.82 -55.44
CA LEU A 424 -5.08 0.61 -55.80
C LEU A 424 -5.74 1.95 -56.02
N PHE A 425 -6.25 2.16 -57.23
CA PHE A 425 -7.22 3.22 -57.52
C PHE A 425 -8.58 2.60 -57.75
N SER A 426 -9.61 3.13 -57.10
CA SER A 426 -11.01 2.76 -57.33
C SER A 426 -11.81 4.02 -57.61
N ASP A 427 -12.76 3.96 -58.53
CA ASP A 427 -13.63 5.09 -58.91
C ASP A 427 -15.04 4.59 -59.23
N ILE A 428 -16.07 5.39 -58.94
CA ILE A 428 -17.46 4.99 -59.19
C ILE A 428 -17.80 5.24 -60.66
N ARG A 429 -18.34 4.22 -61.33
CA ARG A 429 -18.75 4.33 -62.73
C ARG A 429 -19.97 5.25 -62.86
N GLY A 430 -19.83 6.30 -63.68
CA GLY A 430 -20.93 7.22 -63.97
C GLY A 430 -21.32 8.12 -62.79
N PHE A 431 -20.44 8.29 -61.79
CA PHE A 431 -20.73 9.11 -60.61
C PHE A 431 -21.06 10.56 -60.92
N THR A 432 -20.36 11.19 -61.87
CA THR A 432 -20.68 12.57 -62.25
C THR A 432 -22.15 12.70 -62.66
N THR A 433 -22.62 11.81 -63.53
CA THR A 433 -24.02 11.76 -63.96
C THR A 433 -24.99 11.39 -62.83
N LEU A 434 -24.54 10.60 -61.85
CA LEU A 434 -25.32 10.26 -60.66
C LEU A 434 -25.46 11.49 -59.73
N SER A 435 -24.36 12.21 -59.49
CA SER A 435 -24.29 13.36 -58.60
C SER A 435 -25.12 14.54 -59.10
N GLU A 436 -25.24 14.72 -60.43
CA GLU A 436 -26.13 15.71 -61.05
C GLU A 436 -27.62 15.41 -60.84
N LYS A 437 -27.98 14.15 -60.60
CA LYS A 437 -29.38 13.70 -60.41
C LYS A 437 -29.80 13.64 -58.94
N LEU A 438 -28.85 13.68 -58.01
CA LEU A 438 -29.08 13.61 -56.57
C LEU A 438 -29.01 15.00 -55.94
N THR A 439 -29.67 15.16 -54.79
CA THR A 439 -29.46 16.35 -53.95
C THR A 439 -28.08 16.26 -53.27
N PRO A 440 -27.47 17.38 -52.83
CA PRO A 440 -26.20 17.35 -52.11
C PRO A 440 -26.21 16.41 -50.88
N ASP A 441 -27.30 16.43 -50.10
CA ASP A 441 -27.47 15.51 -48.97
C ASP A 441 -27.59 14.04 -49.42
N GLY A 442 -28.24 13.79 -50.55
CA GLY A 442 -28.33 12.46 -51.17
C GLY A 442 -26.98 11.94 -51.65
N VAL A 443 -26.14 12.80 -52.23
CA VAL A 443 -24.75 12.44 -52.61
C VAL A 443 -23.94 12.07 -51.37
N VAL A 444 -24.03 12.85 -50.28
CA VAL A 444 -23.32 12.55 -49.03
C VAL A 444 -23.83 11.26 -48.38
N ALA A 445 -25.14 11.03 -48.38
CA ALA A 445 -25.76 9.82 -47.83
C ALA A 445 -25.40 8.55 -48.62
N LEU A 446 -25.03 8.69 -49.90
CA LEU A 446 -24.54 7.60 -50.73
C LEU A 446 -23.02 7.40 -50.58
N LEU A 447 -22.26 8.50 -50.63
CA LEU A 447 -20.80 8.48 -50.70
C LEU A 447 -20.17 8.06 -49.37
N ASN A 448 -20.64 8.59 -48.23
CA ASN A 448 -20.03 8.28 -46.94
C ASN A 448 -20.11 6.78 -46.57
N PRO A 449 -21.27 6.09 -46.70
CA PRO A 449 -21.32 4.65 -46.48
C PRO A 449 -20.48 3.84 -47.46
N TYR A 450 -20.42 4.24 -48.74
CA TYR A 450 -19.54 3.60 -49.71
C TYR A 450 -18.07 3.70 -49.30
N LEU A 451 -17.59 4.92 -49.04
CA LEU A 451 -16.21 5.15 -48.62
C LEU A 451 -15.88 4.39 -47.33
N ASP A 452 -16.79 4.35 -46.36
CA ASP A 452 -16.61 3.59 -45.11
C ASP A 452 -16.48 2.07 -45.35
N VAL A 453 -17.37 1.48 -46.16
CA VAL A 453 -17.31 0.05 -46.49
C VAL A 453 -16.04 -0.30 -47.24
N MET A 454 -15.69 0.49 -48.27
CA MET A 454 -14.48 0.26 -49.06
C MET A 454 -13.21 0.40 -48.22
N THR A 455 -13.16 1.43 -47.36
CA THR A 455 -12.02 1.67 -46.45
C THR A 455 -11.86 0.53 -45.45
N LYS A 456 -12.96 -0.04 -44.93
CA LYS A 456 -12.92 -1.23 -44.08
C LYS A 456 -12.34 -2.44 -44.81
N VAL A 457 -12.66 -2.61 -46.10
CA VAL A 457 -12.09 -3.70 -46.91
C VAL A 457 -10.60 -3.49 -47.15
N VAL A 458 -10.17 -2.28 -47.50
CA VAL A 458 -8.74 -1.96 -47.69
C VAL A 458 -7.96 -2.26 -46.41
N HIS A 459 -8.42 -1.77 -45.25
CA HIS A 459 -7.76 -2.04 -43.96
C HIS A 459 -7.79 -3.53 -43.57
N LYS A 460 -8.88 -4.26 -43.87
CA LYS A 460 -8.98 -5.71 -43.60
C LYS A 460 -7.84 -6.50 -44.24
N HIS A 461 -7.34 -6.06 -45.39
CA HIS A 461 -6.24 -6.70 -46.11
C HIS A 461 -4.86 -6.08 -45.81
N GLY A 462 -4.78 -5.12 -44.89
CA GLY A 462 -3.53 -4.44 -44.52
C GLY A 462 -3.12 -3.33 -45.49
N GLY A 463 -4.07 -2.77 -46.25
CA GLY A 463 -3.85 -1.59 -47.08
C GLY A 463 -4.05 -0.30 -46.29
N THR A 464 -3.38 0.76 -46.74
CA THR A 464 -3.50 2.12 -46.23
C THR A 464 -4.24 2.98 -47.26
N VAL A 465 -5.33 3.63 -46.85
CA VAL A 465 -5.98 4.64 -47.69
C VAL A 465 -5.15 5.93 -47.62
N ASP A 466 -4.66 6.40 -48.75
CA ASP A 466 -3.92 7.66 -48.88
C ASP A 466 -4.88 8.84 -48.77
N LYS A 467 -5.85 8.91 -49.70
CA LYS A 467 -6.84 9.98 -49.78
C LYS A 467 -8.08 9.57 -50.58
N TYR A 468 -9.12 10.39 -50.43
CA TYR A 468 -10.30 10.37 -51.30
C TYR A 468 -10.22 11.55 -52.28
N GLU A 469 -10.39 11.28 -53.57
CA GLU A 469 -10.47 12.32 -54.62
C GLU A 469 -11.87 12.31 -55.21
N GLY A 470 -12.80 13.04 -54.57
CA GLY A 470 -14.22 12.96 -54.92
C GLY A 470 -14.79 11.60 -54.53
N ASP A 471 -15.18 10.80 -55.52
CA ASP A 471 -15.62 9.42 -55.41
C ASP A 471 -14.50 8.37 -55.57
N ALA A 472 -13.30 8.82 -55.96
CA ALA A 472 -12.16 7.94 -56.11
C ALA A 472 -11.47 7.66 -54.78
N ILE A 473 -10.99 6.42 -54.61
CA ILE A 473 -10.19 5.95 -53.49
C ILE A 473 -8.79 5.64 -53.99
N LEU A 474 -7.80 6.31 -53.42
CA LEU A 474 -6.39 5.94 -53.56
C LEU A 474 -5.93 5.20 -52.31
N ALA A 475 -5.47 3.97 -52.49
CA ALA A 475 -4.89 3.16 -51.44
C ALA A 475 -3.60 2.48 -51.90
N PHE A 476 -2.78 2.05 -50.95
CA PHE A 476 -1.58 1.26 -51.23
C PHE A 476 -1.35 0.18 -50.18
N PHE A 477 -0.63 -0.87 -50.57
CA PHE A 477 -0.36 -2.06 -49.77
C PHE A 477 1.15 -2.28 -49.70
N GLY A 478 1.68 -2.56 -48.50
CA GLY A 478 3.12 -2.74 -48.26
C GLY A 478 3.77 -1.62 -47.45
N GLU A 479 3.03 -0.55 -47.14
CA GLU A 479 3.45 0.53 -46.26
C GLU A 479 2.24 1.05 -45.45
N PRO A 480 2.41 1.59 -44.23
CA PRO A 480 3.66 1.71 -43.45
C PRO A 480 4.16 0.36 -42.90
N VAL A 481 3.32 -0.68 -42.89
CA VAL A 481 3.69 -2.03 -42.48
C VAL A 481 4.13 -2.82 -43.73
N PRO A 482 5.39 -3.29 -43.78
CA PRO A 482 5.90 -4.04 -44.91
C PRO A 482 5.23 -5.42 -45.01
N HIS A 483 4.79 -5.75 -46.22
CA HIS A 483 4.18 -7.04 -46.55
C HIS A 483 4.78 -7.53 -47.86
N GLU A 484 5.50 -8.66 -47.84
CA GLU A 484 6.04 -9.27 -49.08
C GLU A 484 4.92 -9.69 -50.04
N ASP A 485 3.73 -9.99 -49.53
CA ASP A 485 2.53 -10.38 -50.28
C ASP A 485 1.62 -9.18 -50.63
N HIS A 486 2.17 -7.96 -50.73
CA HIS A 486 1.39 -6.74 -50.94
C HIS A 486 0.48 -6.77 -52.19
N ALA A 487 0.95 -7.36 -53.30
CA ALA A 487 0.14 -7.50 -54.52
C ALA A 487 -1.02 -8.48 -54.35
N LEU A 488 -0.82 -9.59 -53.63
CA LEU A 488 -1.87 -10.55 -53.31
C LEU A 488 -2.94 -9.91 -52.41
N ARG A 489 -2.51 -9.15 -51.40
CA ARG A 489 -3.41 -8.39 -50.52
C ARG A 489 -4.25 -7.39 -51.30
N ALA A 490 -3.63 -6.63 -52.20
CA ALA A 490 -4.33 -5.66 -53.04
C ALA A 490 -5.34 -6.34 -53.97
N ALA A 491 -4.99 -7.47 -54.59
CA ALA A 491 -5.89 -8.24 -55.45
C ALA A 491 -7.08 -8.82 -54.66
N ARG A 492 -6.84 -9.37 -53.46
CA ARG A 492 -7.89 -9.84 -52.54
C ARG A 492 -8.78 -8.68 -52.07
N ALA A 493 -8.21 -7.52 -51.78
CA ALA A 493 -8.96 -6.32 -51.42
C ALA A 493 -9.85 -5.86 -52.57
N ALA A 494 -9.35 -5.81 -53.81
CA ALA A 494 -10.15 -5.44 -54.98
C ALA A 494 -11.35 -6.39 -55.18
N LEU A 495 -11.15 -7.69 -55.02
CA LEU A 495 -12.22 -8.68 -55.10
C LEU A 495 -13.25 -8.50 -53.96
N ASP A 496 -12.79 -8.37 -52.72
CA ASP A 496 -13.65 -8.14 -51.56
C ASP A 496 -14.39 -6.79 -51.64
N MET A 497 -13.80 -5.76 -52.25
CA MET A 497 -14.44 -4.46 -52.48
C MET A 497 -15.64 -4.64 -53.41
N ARG A 498 -15.52 -5.45 -54.47
CA ARG A 498 -16.64 -5.77 -55.35
C ARG A 498 -17.72 -6.59 -54.65
N LEU A 499 -17.34 -7.59 -53.86
CA LEU A 499 -18.30 -8.40 -53.10
C LEU A 499 -19.06 -7.54 -52.07
N ALA A 500 -18.34 -6.67 -51.36
CA ALA A 500 -18.94 -5.73 -50.42
C ALA A 500 -19.84 -4.70 -51.13
N LEU A 501 -19.46 -4.30 -52.35
CA LEU A 501 -20.28 -3.40 -53.15
C LEU A 501 -21.60 -4.05 -53.54
N VAL A 502 -21.61 -5.30 -54.02
CA VAL A 502 -22.85 -6.02 -54.37
C VAL A 502 -23.82 -6.01 -53.20
N LYS A 503 -23.34 -6.35 -51.99
CA LYS A 503 -24.15 -6.30 -50.78
C LYS A 503 -24.69 -4.90 -50.48
N LEU A 504 -23.84 -3.88 -50.58
CA LEU A 504 -24.23 -2.49 -50.33
C LEU A 504 -25.28 -2.01 -51.35
N THR A 505 -25.15 -2.42 -52.61
CA THR A 505 -26.11 -2.09 -53.65
C THR A 505 -27.45 -2.82 -53.50
N ASP A 506 -27.44 -4.06 -53.00
CA ASP A 506 -28.66 -4.80 -52.66
C ASP A 506 -29.42 -4.08 -51.53
N ASP A 507 -28.72 -3.72 -50.45
CA ASP A 507 -29.28 -2.96 -49.32
C ASP A 507 -29.87 -1.60 -49.79
N TRP A 508 -29.18 -0.90 -50.70
CA TRP A 508 -29.67 0.36 -51.27
C TRP A 508 -30.83 0.20 -52.23
N ALA A 509 -30.89 -0.91 -52.98
CA ALA A 509 -32.01 -1.22 -53.85
C ALA A 509 -33.28 -1.50 -53.02
N GLU A 510 -33.16 -2.23 -51.92
CA GLU A 510 -34.28 -2.46 -50.98
C GLU A 510 -34.74 -1.17 -50.29
N ALA A 511 -33.80 -0.29 -49.94
CA ALA A 511 -34.09 0.98 -49.28
C ALA A 511 -34.53 2.12 -50.23
N GLY A 512 -34.53 1.89 -51.56
CA GLY A 512 -34.91 2.90 -52.55
C GLY A 512 -33.93 4.08 -52.66
N VAL A 513 -32.66 3.88 -52.29
CA VAL A 513 -31.63 4.92 -52.26
C VAL A 513 -31.09 5.21 -53.66
N LEU A 514 -31.03 4.21 -54.53
CA LEU A 514 -30.53 4.35 -55.91
C LEU A 514 -31.65 4.73 -56.89
N PRO A 515 -31.36 5.56 -57.91
CA PRO A 515 -32.31 5.83 -58.98
C PRO A 515 -32.76 4.55 -59.71
N PRO A 516 -34.01 4.48 -60.20
CA PRO A 516 -34.49 3.31 -60.95
C PRO A 516 -33.59 3.02 -62.16
N ASN A 517 -33.20 1.76 -62.32
CA ASN A 517 -32.32 1.26 -63.39
C ASN A 517 -30.88 1.81 -63.39
N PHE A 518 -30.40 2.39 -62.29
CA PHE A 518 -28.99 2.75 -62.14
C PHE A 518 -28.18 1.56 -61.62
N ILE A 519 -27.17 1.13 -62.37
CA ILE A 519 -26.22 0.10 -61.95
C ILE A 519 -25.05 0.80 -61.28
N PHE A 520 -24.94 0.67 -59.96
CA PHE A 520 -23.82 1.18 -59.21
C PHE A 520 -22.67 0.17 -59.27
N ASP A 521 -21.58 0.53 -59.96
CA ASP A 521 -20.40 -0.31 -60.14
C ASP A 521 -19.14 0.54 -60.00
N ILE A 522 -18.02 -0.11 -59.74
CA ILE A 522 -16.72 0.55 -59.56
C ILE A 522 -15.70 0.01 -60.56
N GLY A 523 -14.81 0.88 -61.01
CA GLY A 523 -13.60 0.50 -61.74
C GLY A 523 -12.43 0.50 -60.78
N ILE A 524 -11.62 -0.57 -60.79
CA ILE A 524 -10.43 -0.72 -59.96
C ILE A 524 -9.21 -0.93 -60.86
N GLY A 525 -8.14 -0.18 -60.61
CA GLY A 525 -6.83 -0.31 -61.24
C GLY A 525 -5.76 -0.70 -60.22
N LEU A 526 -4.97 -1.74 -60.51
CA LEU A 526 -3.86 -2.18 -59.66
C LEU A 526 -2.52 -2.14 -60.39
N ASN A 527 -1.52 -1.50 -59.78
CA ASN A 527 -0.13 -1.52 -60.27
C ASN A 527 0.85 -1.76 -59.12
N SER A 528 1.86 -2.59 -59.35
CA SER A 528 2.93 -2.86 -58.38
C SER A 528 4.25 -2.29 -58.90
N GLY A 529 5.01 -1.65 -58.01
CA GLY A 529 6.34 -1.16 -58.34
C GLY A 529 6.82 -0.06 -57.41
N ASP A 530 8.09 0.28 -57.56
CA ASP A 530 8.75 1.28 -56.72
C ASP A 530 8.09 2.67 -56.80
N VAL A 531 7.78 3.22 -55.64
CA VAL A 531 7.34 4.62 -55.46
C VAL A 531 8.09 5.28 -54.32
N PHE A 532 8.03 6.61 -54.27
CA PHE A 532 8.36 7.33 -53.06
C PHE A 532 7.15 7.33 -52.14
N VAL A 533 7.32 6.90 -50.90
CA VAL A 533 6.32 6.99 -49.83
C VAL A 533 6.87 7.88 -48.74
N GLY A 534 6.05 8.78 -48.21
CA GLY A 534 6.51 9.67 -47.17
C GLY A 534 5.56 10.81 -46.87
N LEU A 535 6.03 11.67 -45.99
CA LEU A 535 5.35 12.89 -45.57
C LEU A 535 5.63 14.01 -46.56
N LEU A 536 4.57 14.46 -47.25
CA LEU A 536 4.61 15.49 -48.28
C LEU A 536 3.60 16.59 -47.95
N GLY A 537 4.03 17.85 -48.09
CA GLY A 537 3.19 19.02 -47.80
C GLY A 537 3.98 20.21 -47.25
N SER A 538 3.27 21.18 -46.68
CA SER A 538 3.85 22.34 -45.99
C SER A 538 3.91 22.11 -44.48
N GLU A 539 4.62 22.96 -43.72
CA GLU A 539 4.72 22.84 -42.25
C GLU A 539 3.36 22.78 -41.54
N GLU A 540 2.33 23.42 -42.09
CA GLU A 540 0.99 23.46 -41.52
C GLU A 540 0.08 22.32 -42.01
N ARG A 541 0.42 21.66 -43.13
CA ARG A 541 -0.36 20.58 -43.72
C ARG A 541 0.55 19.56 -44.39
N ILE A 542 0.76 18.44 -43.71
CA ILE A 542 1.56 17.31 -44.17
C ILE A 542 0.65 16.08 -44.28
N ASN A 543 0.74 15.37 -45.40
CA ASN A 543 0.07 14.08 -45.60
C ASN A 543 1.09 12.98 -45.84
N TYR A 544 0.83 11.78 -45.31
CA TYR A 544 1.58 10.59 -45.68
C TYR A 544 0.98 10.03 -46.98
N THR A 545 1.72 10.10 -48.07
CA THR A 545 1.21 9.83 -49.41
C THR A 545 2.30 9.22 -50.28
N ILE A 546 1.91 8.66 -51.42
CA ILE A 546 2.81 8.08 -52.42
C ILE A 546 2.97 8.99 -53.64
N ILE A 547 4.18 9.06 -54.21
CA ILE A 547 4.47 9.76 -55.46
C ILE A 547 5.36 8.90 -56.37
N GLY A 548 5.00 8.84 -57.65
CA GLY A 548 5.83 8.23 -58.68
C GLY A 548 5.04 7.88 -59.93
N ASP A 549 5.77 7.50 -60.99
CA ASP A 549 5.16 7.12 -62.26
C ASP A 549 4.26 5.88 -62.14
N ASN A 550 4.58 4.98 -61.21
CA ASN A 550 3.76 3.80 -60.91
C ASN A 550 2.40 4.15 -60.28
N VAL A 551 2.30 5.28 -59.55
CA VAL A 551 1.02 5.81 -59.03
C VAL A 551 0.14 6.27 -60.19
N ASN A 552 0.70 7.03 -61.12
CA ASN A 552 0.00 7.51 -62.30
C ASN A 552 -0.43 6.36 -63.22
N LEU A 553 0.35 5.27 -63.30
CA LEU A 553 -0.02 4.08 -64.05
C LEU A 553 -1.25 3.41 -63.43
N ALA A 554 -1.31 3.23 -62.10
CA ALA A 554 -2.46 2.64 -61.42
C ALA A 554 -3.77 3.42 -61.68
N ALA A 555 -3.73 4.75 -61.59
CA ALA A 555 -4.87 5.61 -61.90
C ALA A 555 -5.36 5.42 -63.35
N ARG A 556 -4.44 5.29 -64.30
CA ARG A 556 -4.79 5.05 -65.71
C ARG A 556 -5.36 3.67 -65.97
N LEU A 557 -4.87 2.64 -65.28
CA LEU A 557 -5.47 1.30 -65.36
C LEU A 557 -6.91 1.31 -64.86
N GLN A 558 -7.18 2.07 -63.80
CA GLN A 558 -8.53 2.29 -63.33
C GLN A 558 -9.38 2.98 -64.42
N ASP A 559 -8.89 4.03 -65.07
CA ASP A 559 -9.64 4.68 -66.17
C ASP A 559 -9.90 3.72 -67.34
N LEU A 560 -8.92 2.89 -67.70
CA LEU A 560 -9.06 1.88 -68.76
C LEU A 560 -10.13 0.83 -68.43
N SER A 561 -10.46 0.62 -67.16
CA SER A 561 -11.58 -0.24 -66.77
C SER A 561 -12.91 0.18 -67.42
N LYS A 562 -13.07 1.49 -67.69
CA LYS A 562 -14.24 2.06 -68.38
C LYS A 562 -14.22 1.72 -69.87
N VAL A 563 -13.04 1.76 -70.49
CA VAL A 563 -12.84 1.53 -71.94
C VAL A 563 -13.08 0.07 -72.31
N TYR A 564 -12.50 -0.87 -71.55
CA TYR A 564 -12.65 -2.31 -71.83
C TYR A 564 -13.89 -2.93 -71.20
N GLY A 565 -14.67 -2.17 -70.43
CA GLY A 565 -15.89 -2.65 -69.78
C GLY A 565 -15.65 -3.67 -68.65
N TRP A 566 -14.41 -3.89 -68.22
CA TRP A 566 -14.07 -4.83 -67.14
C TRP A 566 -13.73 -4.10 -65.85
N SER A 567 -14.28 -4.54 -64.71
CA SER A 567 -14.22 -3.77 -63.46
C SER A 567 -12.85 -3.75 -62.76
N MET A 568 -11.95 -4.69 -63.05
CA MET A 568 -10.65 -4.78 -62.37
C MET A 568 -9.51 -4.99 -63.38
N ILE A 569 -8.69 -3.97 -63.61
CA ILE A 569 -7.55 -4.03 -64.53
C ILE A 569 -6.25 -3.97 -63.73
N ILE A 570 -5.30 -4.83 -64.08
CA ILE A 570 -4.00 -4.89 -63.43
C ILE A 570 -2.86 -4.75 -64.45
N SER A 571 -1.73 -4.21 -64.01
CA SER A 571 -0.48 -4.20 -64.77
C SER A 571 0.16 -5.60 -64.85
N GLU A 572 1.09 -5.76 -65.80
CA GLU A 572 1.99 -6.91 -65.87
C GLU A 572 2.75 -7.16 -64.57
N SER A 573 3.30 -6.12 -63.93
CA SER A 573 4.06 -6.27 -62.69
C SER A 573 3.20 -6.82 -61.55
N THR A 574 1.95 -6.36 -61.42
CA THR A 574 0.99 -6.95 -60.48
C THR A 574 0.66 -8.39 -60.87
N GLN A 575 0.42 -8.66 -62.17
CA GLN A 575 0.07 -9.99 -62.67
C GLN A 575 1.16 -11.01 -62.33
N GLU A 576 2.43 -10.67 -62.54
CA GLU A 576 3.56 -11.56 -62.27
C GLU A 576 3.64 -12.00 -60.80
N GLN A 577 3.26 -11.11 -59.88
CA GLN A 577 3.26 -11.37 -58.43
C GLN A 577 2.06 -12.20 -57.97
N ILE A 578 0.92 -12.13 -58.67
CA ILE A 578 -0.32 -12.82 -58.25
C ILE A 578 -0.69 -14.05 -59.10
N LYS A 579 0.02 -14.29 -60.22
CA LYS A 579 -0.31 -15.32 -61.24
C LYS A 579 -0.47 -16.74 -60.70
N ASN A 580 0.07 -17.04 -59.53
CA ASN A 580 -0.05 -18.37 -58.91
C ASN A 580 -1.41 -18.58 -58.24
N GLU A 581 -2.03 -17.52 -57.71
CA GLU A 581 -3.27 -17.59 -56.93
C GLU A 581 -4.51 -17.07 -57.68
N PHE A 582 -4.31 -16.17 -58.65
CA PHE A 582 -5.39 -15.51 -59.38
C PHE A 582 -5.42 -15.90 -60.85
N GLU A 583 -6.63 -16.01 -61.39
CA GLU A 583 -6.86 -16.12 -62.83
C GLU A 583 -6.90 -14.74 -63.47
N THR A 584 -6.13 -14.56 -64.54
CA THR A 584 -5.95 -13.28 -65.23
C THR A 584 -5.97 -13.49 -66.74
N GLU A 585 -6.63 -12.59 -67.48
CA GLU A 585 -6.71 -12.63 -68.95
C GLU A 585 -5.96 -11.43 -69.54
N PHE A 586 -5.05 -11.67 -70.48
CA PHE A 586 -4.35 -10.60 -71.19
C PHE A 586 -5.33 -9.80 -72.07
N ILE A 587 -5.26 -8.47 -72.00
CA ILE A 587 -6.10 -7.57 -72.80
C ILE A 587 -5.30 -7.11 -74.02
N GLU A 588 -4.35 -6.20 -73.82
CA GLU A 588 -3.44 -5.70 -74.84
C GLU A 588 -2.23 -5.01 -74.20
N ALA A 589 -1.25 -4.63 -75.02
CA ALA A 589 -0.14 -3.78 -74.61
C ALA A 589 -0.50 -2.31 -74.85
N VAL A 590 -0.70 -1.54 -73.79
CA VAL A 590 -1.12 -0.12 -73.90
C VAL A 590 0.09 0.79 -73.78
N GLN A 591 0.25 1.70 -74.73
CA GLN A 591 1.26 2.75 -74.62
C GLN A 591 0.74 3.87 -73.73
N VAL A 592 1.37 4.01 -72.57
CA VAL A 592 0.94 4.95 -71.53
C VAL A 592 1.70 6.27 -71.70
N LYS A 593 0.99 7.39 -71.87
CA LYS A 593 1.57 8.72 -72.15
C LYS A 593 2.63 9.12 -71.10
N GLY A 594 3.91 9.09 -71.46
CA GLY A 594 5.03 9.36 -70.53
C GLY A 594 5.94 8.17 -70.25
N LYS A 595 5.60 6.95 -70.70
CA LYS A 595 6.52 5.81 -70.78
C LYS A 595 6.87 5.51 -72.25
N SER A 596 8.13 5.18 -72.50
CA SER A 596 8.66 4.79 -73.82
C SER A 596 8.22 3.38 -74.24
N GLU A 597 7.98 2.51 -73.26
CA GLU A 597 7.60 1.10 -73.48
C GLU A 597 6.11 0.88 -73.19
N ALA A 598 5.46 0.04 -74.00
CA ALA A 598 4.08 -0.36 -73.79
C ALA A 598 3.98 -1.30 -72.58
N VAL A 599 2.96 -1.14 -71.75
CA VAL A 599 2.72 -1.97 -70.57
C VAL A 599 1.63 -2.98 -70.90
N ASN A 600 1.90 -4.26 -70.69
CA ASN A 600 0.90 -5.31 -70.80
C ASN A 600 -0.13 -5.16 -69.66
N ILE A 601 -1.41 -5.19 -70.01
CA ILE A 601 -2.51 -5.08 -69.04
C ILE A 601 -3.39 -6.31 -69.07
N TYR A 602 -3.93 -6.66 -67.90
CA TYR A 602 -4.67 -7.90 -67.69
C TYR A 602 -5.99 -7.62 -66.97
N LYS A 603 -7.03 -8.39 -67.30
CA LYS A 603 -8.25 -8.48 -66.48
C LYS A 603 -7.95 -9.36 -65.28
N LEU A 604 -8.31 -8.91 -64.09
CA LEU A 604 -8.37 -9.77 -62.91
C LEU A 604 -9.74 -10.45 -62.88
N ILE A 605 -9.78 -11.79 -62.95
CA ILE A 605 -11.02 -12.56 -63.02
C ILE A 605 -11.47 -12.98 -61.62
N GLY A 606 -10.61 -13.68 -60.89
CA GLY A 606 -10.95 -14.27 -59.59
C GLY A 606 -9.81 -15.13 -59.05
N ASN A 607 -10.04 -15.78 -57.91
CA ASN A 607 -9.10 -16.76 -57.37
C ASN A 607 -9.14 -18.04 -58.21
N LYS A 608 -8.03 -18.76 -58.33
CA LYS A 608 -8.03 -20.05 -59.03
C LYS A 608 -8.77 -21.17 -58.28
N ASP A 609 -8.89 -21.02 -56.96
CA ASP A 609 -9.42 -22.06 -56.05
C ASP A 609 -10.86 -21.80 -55.55
N LYS A 610 -11.51 -20.72 -56.00
CA LYS A 610 -12.88 -20.30 -55.60
C LYS A 610 -13.51 -19.45 -56.68
#